data_AF-A0A0F5FQX0-F1
#
_entry.id   AF-A0A0F5FQX0-F1
#
_cell.length_a   1.000
_cell.length_b   1.000
_cell.length_c   1.000
_cell.angle_alpha   90.00
_cell.angle_beta   90.00
_cell.angle_gamma   90.00
#
_symmetry.space_group_name_H-M   'P 1'
#
loop_
_entity.id
_entity.type
_entity.pdbx_description
1 polymer ?
#
loop_
_entity_poly.entity_id
_entity_poly.type
_entity_poly.pdbx_seq_one_letter_code
_entity_poly.pdbx_strand_id
1 'polypeptide(L)'
;MQLLVLDDGRLTDGKSRTVDFRNTVIILTTNLGAEYLVELRDGESVELVRGKVLDMVKASFRPEFLNRIDEILLLHRLGREHMGSIVDSQFARLANLPKDRVIVLNLDPWARKWIANEGYASPYGLRSHKRVRQRAASEQLSYEIPSGRVVD
;
A
#
# COMPACT_ATOMS: atom_id res chain seq x y z
N MET A 1 -15.54 -9.81 -9.88
CA MET A 1 -14.71 -9.99 -11.08
C MET A 1 -15.28 -11.17 -11.85
N GLN A 2 -15.51 -11.06 -13.16
CA GLN A 2 -16.04 -12.20 -13.93
C GLN A 2 -14.97 -13.29 -14.01
N LEU A 3 -15.33 -14.52 -13.62
CA LEU A 3 -14.45 -15.71 -13.58
C LEU A 3 -13.71 -15.95 -14.92
N LEU A 4 -14.30 -15.49 -16.02
CA LEU A 4 -13.81 -15.64 -17.39
C LEU A 4 -12.37 -15.13 -17.61
N VAL A 5 -11.95 -14.06 -16.91
CA VAL A 5 -10.59 -13.52 -17.09
C VAL A 5 -9.54 -14.45 -16.49
N LEU A 6 -9.87 -15.11 -15.38
CA LEU A 6 -8.97 -16.04 -14.69
C LEU A 6 -8.90 -17.39 -15.41
N ASP A 7 -9.97 -17.77 -16.13
CA ASP A 7 -10.04 -19.03 -16.87
C ASP A 7 -9.47 -18.92 -18.29
N ASP A 8 -10.05 -18.07 -19.13
CA ASP A 8 -9.71 -18.01 -20.56
C ASP A 8 -8.57 -17.03 -20.87
N GLY A 9 -8.10 -16.28 -19.86
CA GLY A 9 -7.13 -15.21 -20.05
C GLY A 9 -7.64 -14.17 -21.05
N ARG A 10 -8.96 -14.00 -21.20
CA ARG A 10 -9.55 -13.05 -22.14
C ARG A 10 -10.74 -12.34 -21.49
N LEU A 11 -10.83 -11.04 -21.74
CA LEU A 11 -11.99 -10.23 -21.36
C LEU A 11 -12.51 -9.51 -22.60
N THR A 12 -13.75 -9.76 -22.97
CA THR A 12 -14.45 -8.97 -23.98
C THR A 12 -15.33 -7.95 -23.29
N ASP A 13 -15.12 -6.67 -23.57
CA ASP A 13 -15.97 -5.60 -23.03
C ASP A 13 -17.31 -5.48 -23.79
N GLY A 14 -18.22 -4.65 -23.28
CA GLY A 14 -19.53 -4.41 -23.91
C GLY A 14 -19.47 -3.70 -25.27
N LYS A 15 -18.28 -3.31 -25.75
CA LYS A 15 -18.04 -2.75 -27.08
C LYS A 15 -17.38 -3.78 -28.02
N SER A 16 -17.45 -5.06 -27.66
CA SER A 16 -16.86 -6.18 -28.41
C SER A 16 -15.33 -6.09 -28.59
N ARG A 17 -14.63 -5.36 -27.71
CA ARG A 17 -13.17 -5.34 -27.69
C ARG A 17 -12.67 -6.44 -26.77
N THR A 18 -11.85 -7.34 -27.31
CA THR A 18 -11.24 -8.42 -26.53
C THR A 18 -9.83 -8.03 -26.11
N VAL A 19 -9.56 -8.11 -24.81
CA VAL A 19 -8.24 -7.95 -24.20
C VAL A 19 -7.72 -9.33 -23.82
N ASP A 20 -6.44 -9.58 -24.14
CA ASP A 20 -5.73 -10.82 -23.83
C ASP A 20 -4.88 -10.65 -22.56
N PHE A 21 -5.06 -11.54 -21.60
CA PHE A 21 -4.40 -11.63 -20.30
C PHE A 21 -3.50 -12.86 -20.17
N ARG A 22 -3.31 -13.66 -21.23
CA ARG A 22 -2.50 -14.89 -21.18
C ARG A 22 -1.03 -14.65 -20.83
N ASN A 23 -0.52 -13.43 -21.00
CA ASN A 23 0.82 -13.02 -20.59
C ASN A 23 0.78 -11.89 -19.55
N THR A 24 -0.16 -11.98 -18.60
CA THR A 24 -0.38 -10.99 -17.56
C THR A 24 -0.40 -11.65 -16.19
N VAL A 25 0.31 -11.06 -15.22
CA VAL A 25 0.18 -11.45 -13.82
C VAL A 25 -0.98 -10.68 -13.22
N ILE A 26 -2.00 -11.40 -12.74
CA ILE A 26 -3.16 -10.82 -12.07
C ILE A 26 -2.92 -10.85 -10.56
N ILE A 27 -2.84 -9.68 -9.95
CA ILE A 27 -2.68 -9.54 -8.49
C ILE A 27 -4.00 -9.07 -7.90
N LEU A 28 -4.50 -9.83 -6.93
CA LEU A 28 -5.70 -9.50 -6.17
C LEU A 28 -5.33 -9.24 -4.72
N THR A 29 -5.88 -8.16 -4.16
CA THR A 29 -5.62 -7.78 -2.77
C THR A 29 -6.93 -7.64 -2.02
N THR A 30 -6.99 -8.22 -0.82
CA THR A 30 -8.12 -8.07 0.10
C THR A 30 -7.62 -7.71 1.49
N ASN A 31 -8.45 -7.04 2.28
CA ASN A 31 -8.22 -6.76 3.69
C ASN A 31 -8.91 -7.78 4.61
N LEU A 32 -9.50 -8.84 4.08
CA LEU A 32 -10.11 -9.91 4.89
C LEU A 32 -9.06 -10.60 5.77
N GLY A 33 -9.41 -10.85 7.03
CA GLY A 33 -8.53 -11.48 8.01
C GLY A 33 -7.37 -10.58 8.46
N ALA A 34 -7.39 -9.29 8.09
CA ALA A 34 -6.38 -8.34 8.54
C ALA A 34 -6.37 -8.19 10.06
N GLU A 35 -7.50 -8.41 10.74
CA GLU A 35 -7.60 -8.41 12.20
C GLU A 35 -6.69 -9.46 12.85
N TYR A 36 -6.55 -10.65 12.27
CA TYR A 36 -5.67 -11.68 12.82
C TYR A 36 -4.20 -11.35 12.60
N LEU A 37 -3.88 -10.73 11.45
CA LEU A 37 -2.56 -10.17 11.22
C LEU A 37 -2.26 -9.02 12.17
N VAL A 38 -3.29 -8.36 12.73
CA VAL A 38 -3.13 -7.25 13.68
C VAL A 38 -2.71 -7.70 15.06
N GLU A 39 -3.11 -8.91 15.46
CA GLU A 39 -2.84 -9.49 16.77
C GLU A 39 -1.43 -10.08 16.90
N LEU A 40 -0.75 -10.32 15.77
CA LEU A 40 0.64 -10.79 15.76
C LEU A 40 1.60 -9.76 16.37
N ARG A 41 2.50 -10.23 17.23
CA ARG A 41 3.60 -9.44 17.78
C ARG A 41 4.73 -9.29 16.74
N ASP A 42 5.57 -8.29 16.94
CA ASP A 42 6.77 -8.11 16.12
C ASP A 42 7.65 -9.37 16.12
N GLY A 43 8.01 -9.83 14.92
CA GLY A 43 8.83 -11.03 14.73
C GLY A 43 8.05 -12.35 14.76
N GLU A 44 6.76 -12.34 15.05
CA GLU A 44 5.93 -13.55 14.93
C GLU A 44 5.63 -13.87 13.46
N SER A 45 5.63 -15.16 13.13
CA SER A 45 5.35 -15.63 11.78
C SER A 45 3.87 -15.50 11.44
N VAL A 46 3.56 -15.01 10.23
CA VAL A 46 2.19 -14.97 9.69
C VAL A 46 1.55 -16.34 9.57
N GLU A 47 2.36 -17.40 9.55
CA GLU A 47 1.89 -18.78 9.48
C GLU A 47 1.02 -19.15 10.69
N LEU A 48 1.22 -18.52 11.85
CA LEU A 48 0.42 -18.73 13.07
C LEU A 48 -1.05 -18.37 12.89
N VAL A 49 -1.36 -17.43 11.99
CA VAL A 49 -2.73 -16.95 11.74
C VAL A 49 -3.24 -17.34 10.36
N ARG A 50 -2.42 -18.03 9.54
CA ARG A 50 -2.77 -18.42 8.18
C ARG A 50 -4.09 -19.18 8.10
N GLY A 51 -4.29 -20.16 8.98
CA GLY A 51 -5.53 -20.94 9.03
C GLY A 51 -6.77 -20.05 9.20
N LYS A 52 -6.75 -19.17 10.21
CA LYS A 52 -7.85 -18.25 10.51
C LYS A 52 -8.16 -17.31 9.34
N VAL A 53 -7.12 -16.77 8.69
CA VAL A 53 -7.30 -15.90 7.52
C VAL A 53 -7.89 -16.69 6.34
N LEU A 54 -7.38 -17.89 6.06
CA LEU A 54 -7.88 -18.73 4.97
C LEU A 54 -9.32 -19.17 5.20
N ASP A 55 -9.72 -19.46 6.43
CA ASP A 55 -11.11 -19.81 6.76
C ASP A 55 -12.06 -18.63 6.49
N MET A 56 -11.64 -17.42 6.83
CA MET A 56 -12.41 -16.20 6.51
C MET A 56 -12.50 -15.95 5.00
N VAL A 57 -11.40 -16.17 4.27
CA VAL A 57 -11.39 -16.08 2.80
C VAL A 57 -12.36 -17.10 2.18
N LYS A 58 -12.34 -18.35 2.66
CA LYS A 58 -13.28 -19.40 2.22
C LYS A 58 -14.73 -19.09 2.55
N ALA A 59 -15.00 -18.45 3.68
CA ALA A 59 -16.35 -18.01 4.04
C ALA A 59 -16.84 -16.84 3.17
N SER A 60 -15.92 -16.01 2.68
CA SER A 60 -16.24 -14.78 1.95
C SER A 60 -16.35 -14.97 0.43
N PHE A 61 -15.63 -15.95 -0.14
CA PHE A 61 -15.60 -16.21 -1.57
C PHE A 61 -16.12 -17.61 -1.92
N ARG A 62 -16.78 -17.71 -3.07
CA ARG A 62 -17.26 -19.00 -3.57
C ARG A 62 -16.07 -19.92 -3.93
N PRO A 63 -16.17 -21.24 -3.70
CA PRO A 63 -15.09 -22.19 -4.01
C PRO A 63 -14.61 -22.11 -5.45
N GLU A 64 -15.49 -21.86 -6.42
CA GLU A 64 -15.11 -21.80 -7.84
C GLU A 64 -14.13 -20.66 -8.12
N PHE A 65 -14.26 -19.54 -7.41
CA PHE A 65 -13.32 -18.42 -7.54
C PHE A 65 -11.97 -18.76 -6.91
N LEU A 66 -11.97 -19.36 -5.72
CA LEU A 66 -10.74 -19.72 -5.01
C LEU A 66 -9.95 -20.79 -5.76
N ASN A 67 -10.63 -21.71 -6.43
CA ASN A 67 -10.01 -22.72 -7.28
C ASN A 67 -9.33 -22.14 -8.54
N ARG A 68 -9.48 -20.83 -8.82
CA ARG A 68 -8.78 -20.12 -9.90
C ARG A 68 -7.60 -19.29 -9.42
N ILE A 69 -7.29 -19.32 -8.14
CA ILE A 69 -6.15 -18.61 -7.57
C ILE A 69 -5.01 -19.60 -7.40
N ASP A 70 -3.91 -19.34 -8.10
CA ASP A 70 -2.71 -20.19 -8.01
C ASP A 70 -2.09 -20.16 -6.61
N GLU A 71 -1.98 -18.97 -6.02
CA GLU A 71 -1.35 -18.78 -4.73
C GLU A 71 -2.00 -17.65 -3.92
N ILE A 72 -2.17 -17.89 -2.61
CA ILE A 72 -2.62 -16.89 -1.64
C ILE A 72 -1.43 -16.54 -0.73
N LEU A 73 -0.94 -15.31 -0.88
CA LEU A 73 0.15 -14.76 -0.08
C LEU A 73 -0.38 -13.92 1.08
N LEU A 74 0.07 -14.25 2.29
CA LEU A 74 -0.17 -13.43 3.49
C LEU A 74 0.97 -12.43 3.65
N LEU A 75 0.62 -11.15 3.70
CA LEU A 75 1.62 -10.11 3.89
C LEU A 75 1.95 -9.95 5.37
N HIS A 76 3.26 -9.94 5.66
CA HIS A 76 3.78 -9.60 6.97
C HIS A 76 3.49 -8.14 7.27
N ARG A 77 3.30 -7.84 8.56
CA ARG A 77 3.28 -6.46 9.01
C ARG A 77 4.65 -5.81 8.79
N LEU A 78 4.61 -4.52 8.49
CA LEU A 78 5.82 -3.73 8.40
C LEU A 78 6.39 -3.54 9.81
N GLY A 79 7.51 -4.21 10.08
CA GLY A 79 8.31 -3.95 11.26
C GLY A 79 8.90 -2.54 11.29
N ARG A 80 9.33 -2.11 12.47
CA ARG A 80 9.83 -0.76 12.74
C ARG A 80 11.07 -0.41 11.91
N GLU A 81 11.90 -1.41 11.65
CA GLU A 81 13.09 -1.39 10.82
C GLU A 81 12.79 -1.07 9.34
N HIS A 82 11.63 -1.48 8.84
CA HIS A 82 11.24 -1.21 7.45
C HIS A 82 10.78 0.24 7.25
N MET A 83 10.29 0.88 8.31
CA MET A 83 9.61 2.16 8.21
C MET A 83 10.51 3.29 7.69
N GLY A 84 11.79 3.29 8.09
CA GLY A 84 12.77 4.26 7.60
C GLY A 84 12.97 4.20 6.09
N SER A 85 13.07 3.00 5.51
CA SER A 85 13.23 2.81 4.06
C SER A 85 11.98 3.25 3.27
N ILE A 86 10.80 3.08 3.86
CA ILE A 86 9.56 3.49 3.22
C ILE A 86 9.42 5.01 3.24
N VAL A 87 9.80 5.67 4.34
CA VAL A 87 9.86 7.14 4.38
C VAL A 87 10.77 7.66 3.26
N ASP A 88 11.97 7.10 3.11
CA ASP A 88 12.88 7.51 2.03
C ASP A 88 12.27 7.34 0.64
N SER A 89 11.70 6.16 0.35
CA SER A 89 11.07 5.87 -0.95
C SER A 89 9.92 6.83 -1.26
N GLN A 90 9.13 7.19 -0.24
CA GLN A 90 8.02 8.14 -0.39
C GLN A 90 8.52 9.56 -0.67
N PHE A 91 9.59 10.01 -0.01
CA PHE A 91 10.20 11.31 -0.26
C PHE A 91 10.87 11.37 -1.64
N ALA A 92 11.56 10.31 -2.06
CA ALA A 92 12.12 10.19 -3.41
C ALA A 92 11.02 10.29 -4.49
N ARG A 93 9.86 9.66 -4.27
CA ARG A 93 8.72 9.77 -5.18
C ARG A 93 8.13 11.18 -5.24
N LEU A 94 8.11 11.90 -4.12
CA LEU A 94 7.67 13.30 -4.08
C LEU A 94 8.64 14.23 -4.80
N ALA A 95 9.95 13.99 -4.68
CA ALA A 95 10.98 14.73 -5.40
C ALA A 95 10.93 14.49 -6.92
N ASN A 96 10.51 13.30 -7.34
CA ASN A 96 10.37 12.92 -8.75
C ASN A 96 9.01 13.27 -9.38
N LEU A 97 8.11 13.95 -8.67
CA LEU A 97 6.88 14.44 -9.29
C LEU A 97 7.24 15.51 -10.32
N PRO A 98 6.84 15.38 -11.60
CA PRO A 98 7.06 16.42 -12.58
C PRO A 98 6.33 17.66 -12.12
N LYS A 99 7.11 18.67 -11.76
CA LYS A 99 6.64 20.03 -11.54
C LYS A 99 7.37 20.89 -12.55
N ASP A 100 6.70 21.90 -13.06
CA ASP A 100 7.28 23.00 -13.84
C ASP A 100 8.33 23.81 -13.05
N ARG A 101 8.74 23.33 -11.86
CA ARG A 101 9.68 23.91 -10.89
C ARG A 101 10.47 22.79 -10.21
N VAL A 102 11.79 22.96 -10.10
CA VAL A 102 12.69 22.00 -9.43
C VAL A 102 12.62 22.21 -7.92
N ILE A 103 11.83 21.41 -7.22
CA ILE A 103 11.79 21.43 -5.74
C ILE A 103 12.75 20.39 -5.20
N VAL A 104 13.84 20.84 -4.58
CA VAL A 104 14.76 19.97 -3.83
C VAL A 104 14.20 19.75 -2.43
N LEU A 105 13.79 18.51 -2.13
CA LEU A 105 13.30 18.11 -0.82
C LEU A 105 14.42 17.44 -0.03
N ASN A 106 14.90 18.11 1.02
CA ASN A 106 15.85 17.54 1.98
C ASN A 106 15.09 17.12 3.25
N LEU A 107 15.20 15.84 3.62
CA LEU A 107 14.61 15.31 4.85
C LEU A 107 15.68 15.15 5.93
N ASP A 108 15.53 15.90 7.02
CA ASP A 108 16.42 15.80 8.18
C ASP A 108 16.36 14.40 8.82
N PRO A 109 17.50 13.81 9.26
CA PRO A 109 17.51 12.50 9.92
C PRO A 109 16.60 12.38 11.15
N TRP A 110 16.47 13.45 11.94
CA TRP A 110 15.55 13.48 13.10
C TRP A 110 14.09 13.46 12.64
N ALA A 111 13.75 14.26 11.63
CA ALA A 111 12.42 14.27 11.03
C ALA A 111 12.07 12.91 10.42
N ARG A 112 13.02 12.26 9.72
CA ARG A 112 12.87 10.90 9.21
C ARG A 112 12.55 9.90 10.31
N LYS A 113 13.33 9.92 11.40
CA LYS A 113 13.13 9.00 12.54
C LYS A 113 11.79 9.26 13.23
N TRP A 114 11.40 10.52 13.39
CA TRP A 114 10.12 10.89 13.97
C TRP A 114 8.94 10.41 13.10
N ILE A 115 8.97 10.69 11.80
CA ILE A 115 7.95 10.22 10.84
C ILE A 115 7.86 8.69 10.85
N ALA A 116 8.99 8.00 10.87
CA ALA A 116 9.02 6.54 10.93
C ALA A 116 8.39 6.01 12.23
N ASN A 117 8.68 6.63 13.38
CA ASN A 117 8.12 6.23 14.67
C ASN A 117 6.59 6.41 14.71
N GLU A 118 6.09 7.55 14.24
CA GLU A 118 4.66 7.82 14.11
C GLU A 118 3.97 6.88 13.10
N GLY A 119 4.73 6.34 12.13
CA GLY A 119 4.26 5.38 11.10
C GLY A 119 4.06 3.99 11.57
N TYR A 120 4.85 3.60 12.54
CA TYR A 120 4.75 2.32 13.16
C TYR A 120 3.60 2.26 14.18
N ALA A 121 3.30 3.35 14.88
CA ALA A 121 2.27 3.38 15.93
C ALA A 121 0.81 3.22 15.42
N SER A 122 0.56 3.24 14.11
CA SER A 122 -0.79 3.15 13.56
C SER A 122 -1.21 1.71 13.24
N PRO A 123 -2.35 1.21 13.76
CA PRO A 123 -2.84 -0.14 13.44
C PRO A 123 -3.19 -0.33 11.94
N TYR A 124 -3.30 0.77 11.18
CA TYR A 124 -3.59 0.79 9.74
C TYR A 124 -2.35 1.00 8.86
N GLY A 125 -1.15 0.92 9.44
CA GLY A 125 0.13 1.20 8.78
C GLY A 125 0.21 2.65 8.24
N LEU A 126 1.08 2.87 7.25
CA LEU A 126 1.35 4.19 6.64
C LEU A 126 0.16 4.86 5.90
N ARG A 127 -1.06 4.31 5.97
CA ARG A 127 -2.24 4.96 5.37
C ARG A 127 -2.67 6.20 6.16
N SER A 128 -2.50 6.18 7.49
CA SER A 128 -2.63 7.37 8.35
C SER A 128 -1.54 8.42 8.02
N HIS A 129 -0.37 7.97 7.55
CA HIS A 129 0.78 8.82 7.22
C HIS A 129 0.58 9.71 6.02
N LYS A 130 -0.12 9.21 5.00
CA LYS A 130 -0.39 10.02 3.82
C LYS A 130 -1.24 11.24 4.20
N ARG A 131 -2.24 11.07 5.09
CA ARG A 131 -3.08 12.18 5.56
C ARG A 131 -2.35 13.15 6.47
N VAL A 132 -1.57 12.66 7.44
CA VAL A 132 -0.82 13.54 8.37
C VAL A 132 0.30 14.28 7.66
N ARG A 133 1.11 13.62 6.83
CA ARG A 133 2.18 14.29 6.05
C ARG A 133 1.63 15.26 5.02
N GLN A 134 0.56 14.88 4.30
CA GLN A 134 -0.04 15.76 3.31
C GLN A 134 -0.67 16.99 3.97
N ARG A 135 -1.24 16.85 5.18
CA ARG A 135 -1.78 17.97 5.95
C ARG A 135 -0.67 18.87 6.49
N ALA A 136 0.32 18.31 7.20
CA ALA A 136 1.43 19.09 7.77
C ALA A 136 2.27 19.78 6.69
N ALA A 137 2.62 19.09 5.59
CA ALA A 137 3.37 19.69 4.50
C ALA A 137 2.55 20.72 3.72
N SER A 138 1.25 20.50 3.49
CA SER A 138 0.40 21.49 2.82
C SER A 138 0.12 22.71 3.70
N GLU A 139 -0.07 22.53 5.00
CA GLU A 139 -0.25 23.64 5.96
C GLU A 139 1.03 24.48 6.05
N GLN A 140 2.20 23.84 6.15
CA GLN A 140 3.49 24.54 6.15
C GLN A 140 3.75 25.27 4.82
N LEU A 141 3.53 24.62 3.67
CA LEU A 141 3.70 25.26 2.36
C LEU A 141 2.69 26.39 2.12
N SER A 142 1.45 26.26 2.61
CA SER A 142 0.44 27.32 2.51
C SER A 142 0.79 28.54 3.37
N TYR A 143 1.56 28.36 4.44
CA TYR A 143 2.07 29.45 5.25
C TYR A 143 3.36 30.06 4.69
N GLU A 144 4.25 29.23 4.13
CA GLU A 144 5.59 29.66 3.71
C GLU A 144 5.66 30.22 2.27
N ILE A 145 4.71 29.89 1.39
CA ILE A 145 4.61 30.47 0.04
C ILE A 145 4.20 31.96 0.08
N PRO A 146 3.19 32.37 0.88
CA PRO A 146 2.89 33.80 1.05
C PRO A 146 3.92 34.56 1.89
N SER A 147 4.68 33.87 2.76
CA SER A 147 5.68 34.50 3.64
C SER A 147 6.99 34.86 2.91
N GLY A 148 7.17 34.41 1.67
CA GLY A 148 8.37 34.67 0.85
C GLY A 148 9.62 33.92 1.29
N ARG A 149 9.53 32.94 2.20
CA ARG A 149 10.68 32.13 2.65
C ARG A 149 11.01 30.95 1.74
N VAL A 150 10.11 30.58 0.83
CA VAL A 150 10.37 29.60 -0.23
C VAL A 150 10.43 30.36 -1.54
N VAL A 151 11.62 30.39 -2.14
CA VAL A 151 11.85 31.01 -3.45
C VAL A 151 11.37 30.04 -4.53
N ASP A 152 10.67 30.59 -5.51
CA ASP A 152 10.23 29.90 -6.73
C ASP A 152 11.41 29.31 -7.52
#